data_AF-K4KLP6-F1
#
_entry.id   AF-K4KLP6-F1
#
_cell.length_a   1.000
_cell.length_b   1.000
_cell.length_c   1.000
_cell.angle_alpha   90.00
_cell.angle_beta   90.00
_cell.angle_gamma   90.00
#
_symmetry.space_group_name_H-M   'P 1'
#
loop_
_entity.id
_entity.type
_entity.pdbx_description
1 polymer ?
#
loop_
_entity_poly.entity_id
_entity_poly.type
_entity_poly.pdbx_seq_one_letter_code
_entity_poly.pdbx_strand_id
1 'polypeptide(L)'
;MFSLSKLHQSLFLTLLGAGLTACGGGSGSTETATFNLAITDGPVEMADAVRVTFTEVELKPAGGPAVSITLDEPLTLNLLDYQGSLSEPLVQNATLPAGEYNWVRLGVADNAEIEISGAIYPLEIPSSAQSGLKLNRGFTLAAGGVSSFTIDFDLRKSVHQEGTGDYKLRPTLRMVDNLEVGSISGTVAESWITDVECNNGDNNDTGNAVYLFAGADAEVADISGAATDPIATASVNWNSNASAYEFGFGFVAAGDYTLAFTCDAILDDPMVVDVLAFSIPVNASVSADADTQVQIGVPVQ
;
A
#
# COMPACT_ATOMS: atom_id res chain seq x y z
N MET A 1 73.84 -75.08 -6.46
CA MET A 1 73.92 -74.80 -7.90
C MET A 1 73.14 -73.50 -8.12
N PHE A 2 73.83 -72.41 -8.50
CA PHE A 2 73.32 -71.08 -8.94
C PHE A 2 72.48 -70.28 -7.90
N SER A 3 72.58 -68.96 -7.71
CA SER A 3 73.27 -67.85 -8.40
C SER A 3 73.38 -66.64 -7.44
N LEU A 4 74.38 -65.79 -7.65
CA LEU A 4 74.63 -64.49 -6.99
C LEU A 4 73.68 -63.37 -7.50
N SER A 5 73.46 -62.33 -6.67
CA SER A 5 73.68 -60.89 -6.99
C SER A 5 73.38 -59.99 -5.76
N LYS A 6 74.38 -59.34 -5.15
CA LYS A 6 74.74 -57.89 -5.23
C LYS A 6 73.55 -56.92 -5.07
N LEU A 7 73.44 -56.22 -3.93
CA LEU A 7 74.02 -54.89 -3.62
C LEU A 7 73.12 -53.74 -4.12
N HIS A 8 72.53 -52.95 -3.21
CA HIS A 8 72.74 -51.48 -3.08
C HIS A 8 71.75 -50.83 -2.10
N GLN A 9 72.33 -49.98 -1.28
CA GLN A 9 71.77 -49.06 -0.31
C GLN A 9 71.10 -47.88 -1.03
N SER A 10 69.92 -47.42 -0.60
CA SER A 10 69.41 -46.10 -0.97
C SER A 10 68.50 -45.53 0.12
N LEU A 11 69.00 -44.41 0.65
CA LEU A 11 68.41 -43.45 1.57
C LEU A 11 67.25 -42.71 0.86
N PHE A 12 66.07 -42.61 1.48
CA PHE A 12 65.01 -41.73 1.01
C PHE A 12 64.63 -40.71 2.08
N LEU A 13 64.81 -39.46 1.69
CA LEU A 13 64.58 -38.20 2.39
C LEU A 13 63.08 -37.88 2.34
N THR A 14 62.40 -37.85 3.48
CA THR A 14 60.98 -37.50 3.58
C THR A 14 60.80 -35.97 3.54
N LEU A 15 60.20 -35.48 2.44
CA LEU A 15 59.88 -34.08 2.20
C LEU A 15 58.53 -33.74 2.86
N LEU A 16 58.55 -32.76 3.78
CA LEU A 16 57.38 -32.27 4.51
C LEU A 16 56.61 -31.26 3.62
N GLY A 17 55.48 -31.68 3.06
CA GLY A 17 54.61 -30.83 2.25
C GLY A 17 53.63 -30.03 3.10
N ALA A 18 53.83 -28.71 3.17
CA ALA A 18 52.87 -27.77 3.71
C ALA A 18 51.73 -27.55 2.70
N GLY A 19 50.53 -28.04 3.01
CA GLY A 19 49.31 -27.73 2.26
C GLY A 19 48.78 -26.36 2.65
N LEU A 20 49.09 -25.33 1.84
CA LEU A 20 48.35 -24.08 1.83
C LEU A 20 47.01 -24.33 1.15
N THR A 21 45.95 -24.51 1.93
CA THR A 21 44.58 -24.44 1.42
C THR A 21 44.28 -22.97 1.12
N ALA A 22 44.51 -22.55 -0.13
CA ALA A 22 43.94 -21.32 -0.64
C ALA A 22 42.41 -21.49 -0.66
N CYS A 23 41.74 -20.88 0.31
CA CYS A 23 40.30 -20.72 0.31
C CYS A 23 39.94 -19.83 -0.88
N GLY A 24 39.44 -20.45 -1.95
CA GLY A 24 38.81 -19.76 -3.06
C GLY A 24 37.50 -19.15 -2.57
N GLY A 25 37.57 -17.93 -2.04
CA GLY A 25 36.42 -17.07 -1.83
C GLY A 25 35.87 -16.67 -3.20
N GLY A 26 34.97 -17.49 -3.75
CA GLY A 26 34.17 -17.11 -4.90
C GLY A 26 33.33 -15.90 -4.52
N SER A 27 33.66 -14.74 -5.08
CA SER A 27 32.80 -13.57 -5.07
C SER A 27 31.60 -13.88 -5.96
N GLY A 28 30.59 -14.55 -5.42
CA GLY A 28 29.27 -14.54 -6.03
C GLY A 28 28.81 -13.09 -6.03
N SER A 29 28.71 -12.48 -7.21
CA SER A 29 28.07 -11.19 -7.36
C SER A 29 26.65 -11.31 -6.80
N THR A 30 26.34 -10.58 -5.73
CA THR A 30 24.97 -10.46 -5.26
C THR A 30 24.15 -9.88 -6.40
N GLU A 31 23.23 -10.67 -6.94
CA GLU A 31 22.32 -10.19 -7.97
C GLU A 31 21.48 -9.05 -7.39
N THR A 32 21.19 -8.04 -8.20
CA THR A 32 20.44 -6.85 -7.79
C THR A 32 19.16 -6.70 -8.60
N ALA A 33 18.24 -5.90 -8.09
CA ALA A 33 16.99 -5.50 -8.74
C ALA A 33 16.79 -4.00 -8.61
N THR A 34 15.99 -3.42 -9.50
CA THR A 34 15.53 -2.04 -9.42
C THR A 34 14.23 -1.98 -8.64
N PHE A 35 14.17 -1.13 -7.63
CA PHE A 35 13.01 -0.94 -6.75
C PHE A 35 12.47 0.49 -6.90
N ASN A 36 11.15 0.58 -7.08
CA ASN A 36 10.40 1.83 -7.01
C ASN A 36 9.27 1.69 -5.98
N LEU A 37 9.00 2.78 -5.26
CA LEU A 37 7.90 2.86 -4.31
C LEU A 37 7.16 4.18 -4.49
N ALA A 38 5.85 4.10 -4.66
CA ALA A 38 4.95 5.24 -4.64
C ALA A 38 3.94 5.14 -3.49
N ILE A 39 3.26 6.25 -3.20
CA ILE A 39 2.17 6.32 -2.23
C ILE A 39 0.91 6.90 -2.87
N THR A 40 -0.24 6.35 -2.52
CA THR A 40 -1.60 6.78 -2.89
C THR A 40 -2.47 6.74 -1.65
N ASP A 41 -3.70 7.24 -1.75
CA ASP A 41 -4.60 7.40 -0.62
C ASP A 41 -6.08 7.12 -0.93
N GLY A 42 -6.81 6.69 0.10
CA GLY A 42 -8.28 6.64 0.14
C GLY A 42 -8.87 7.86 0.86
N PRO A 43 -9.93 8.50 0.33
CA PRO A 43 -10.43 9.77 0.84
C PRO A 43 -11.02 9.70 2.25
N VAL A 44 -10.88 10.80 2.98
CA VAL A 44 -11.59 11.08 4.24
C VAL A 44 -12.38 12.39 4.12
N GLU A 45 -13.71 12.30 4.25
CA GLU A 45 -14.66 13.39 3.97
C GLU A 45 -14.53 14.58 4.91
N MET A 46 -14.11 14.34 6.15
CA MET A 46 -14.05 15.39 7.17
C MET A 46 -12.86 16.35 6.99
N ALA A 47 -11.85 15.98 6.21
CA ALA A 47 -10.59 16.72 6.10
C ALA A 47 -10.46 17.47 4.78
N ASP A 48 -10.02 18.71 4.86
CA ASP A 48 -9.62 19.53 3.71
C ASP A 48 -8.19 19.18 3.26
N ALA A 49 -7.33 18.76 4.20
CA ALA A 49 -5.96 18.29 3.94
C ALA A 49 -5.49 17.34 5.03
N VAL A 50 -4.64 16.39 4.66
CA VAL A 50 -3.89 15.54 5.61
C VAL A 50 -2.45 15.50 5.15
N ARG A 51 -1.57 16.18 5.91
CA ARG A 51 -0.17 16.36 5.53
C ARG A 51 0.75 15.48 6.36
N VAL A 52 1.52 14.63 5.69
CA VAL A 52 2.48 13.71 6.30
C VAL A 52 3.86 13.92 5.68
N THR A 53 4.89 14.05 6.52
CA THR A 53 6.29 14.19 6.08
C THR A 53 7.02 12.85 6.14
N PHE A 54 7.43 12.34 4.98
CA PHE A 54 8.23 11.13 4.83
C PHE A 54 9.73 11.46 4.84
N THR A 55 10.53 10.61 5.48
CA THR A 55 11.99 10.84 5.65
C THR A 55 12.86 9.69 5.13
N GLU A 56 12.34 8.47 5.12
CA GLU A 56 13.12 7.27 4.81
C GLU A 56 12.21 6.12 4.35
N VAL A 57 12.74 5.22 3.52
CA VAL A 57 12.16 3.89 3.28
C VAL A 57 13.18 2.84 3.70
N GLU A 58 12.81 2.01 4.68
CA GLU A 58 13.63 0.90 5.16
C GLU A 58 13.02 -0.44 4.71
N LEU A 59 13.83 -1.31 4.12
CA LEU A 59 13.40 -2.61 3.63
C LEU A 59 14.19 -3.71 4.32
N LYS A 60 13.53 -4.80 4.71
CA LYS A 60 14.19 -5.95 5.34
C LYS A 60 14.24 -7.15 4.42
N PRO A 61 15.40 -7.42 3.80
CA PRO A 61 15.67 -8.72 3.18
C PRO A 61 15.36 -9.87 4.15
N ALA A 62 14.84 -10.98 3.64
CA ALA A 62 14.59 -12.18 4.43
C ALA A 62 15.90 -12.69 5.08
N GLY A 63 17.00 -12.65 4.33
CA GLY A 63 18.36 -12.88 4.81
C GLY A 63 19.20 -11.60 4.84
N GLY A 64 19.74 -11.22 6.00
CA GLY A 64 20.64 -10.07 6.15
C GLY A 64 20.05 -8.90 6.96
N PRO A 65 20.79 -7.81 7.14
CA PRO A 65 20.30 -6.60 7.83
C PRO A 65 19.27 -5.86 6.97
N ALA A 66 18.54 -4.92 7.60
CA ALA A 66 17.69 -4.00 6.86
C ALA A 66 18.53 -3.02 6.02
N VAL A 67 17.95 -2.53 4.93
CA VAL A 67 18.55 -1.57 4.01
C VAL A 67 17.70 -0.31 4.03
N SER A 68 18.35 0.82 4.31
CA SER A 68 17.74 2.14 4.38
C SER A 68 17.95 2.93 3.09
N ILE A 69 16.88 3.56 2.62
CA ILE A 69 16.88 4.56 1.55
C ILE A 69 16.39 5.86 2.19
N THR A 70 17.33 6.71 2.61
CA THR A 70 17.00 8.06 3.10
C THR A 70 16.60 8.93 1.92
N LEU A 71 15.50 9.68 2.06
CA LEU A 71 15.10 10.69 1.08
C LEU A 71 16.10 11.85 1.11
N ASP A 72 16.47 12.39 -0.06
CA ASP A 72 17.43 13.50 -0.15
C ASP A 72 16.97 14.72 0.67
N GLU A 73 15.66 14.99 0.63
CA GLU A 73 14.97 15.96 1.50
C GLU A 73 13.69 15.32 2.05
N PRO A 74 13.30 15.59 3.32
CA PRO A 74 12.00 15.17 3.83
C PRO A 74 10.86 15.64 2.93
N LEU A 75 9.99 14.72 2.53
CA LEU A 75 8.93 14.96 1.57
C LEU A 75 7.59 15.07 2.31
N THR A 76 7.04 16.29 2.39
CA THR A 76 5.70 16.53 2.92
C THR A 76 4.67 16.42 1.81
N LEU A 77 3.73 15.50 1.97
CA LEU A 77 2.63 15.27 1.02
C LEU A 77 1.30 15.58 1.68
N ASN A 78 0.41 16.28 0.97
CA ASN A 78 -1.02 16.20 1.25
C ASN A 78 -1.52 14.89 0.63
N LEU A 79 -1.87 13.91 1.45
CA LEU A 79 -2.25 12.58 0.96
C LEU A 79 -3.54 12.63 0.13
N LEU A 80 -4.45 13.56 0.45
CA LEU A 80 -5.70 13.75 -0.29
C LEU A 80 -5.51 14.18 -1.75
N ASP A 81 -4.31 14.64 -2.15
CA ASP A 81 -4.01 14.97 -3.54
C ASP A 81 -3.81 13.72 -4.41
N TYR A 82 -3.66 12.54 -3.80
CA TYR A 82 -3.24 11.30 -4.47
C TYR A 82 -4.28 10.19 -4.35
N GLN A 83 -5.51 10.46 -4.77
CA GLN A 83 -6.63 9.51 -4.73
C GLN A 83 -6.83 8.77 -6.06
N GLY A 84 -7.55 7.64 -6.00
CA GLY A 84 -7.88 6.85 -7.17
C GLY A 84 -6.61 6.26 -7.81
N SER A 85 -6.33 6.61 -9.06
CA SER A 85 -5.14 6.12 -9.79
C SER A 85 -3.93 7.06 -9.70
N LEU A 86 -4.02 8.14 -8.92
CA LEU A 86 -2.91 9.06 -8.71
C LEU A 86 -1.99 8.56 -7.59
N SER A 87 -0.68 8.78 -7.74
CA SER A 87 0.31 8.39 -6.73
C SER A 87 1.56 9.26 -6.80
N GLU A 88 2.22 9.45 -5.66
CA GLU A 88 3.50 10.16 -5.56
C GLU A 88 4.68 9.19 -5.37
N PRO A 89 5.74 9.27 -6.19
CA PRO A 89 6.94 8.47 -5.98
C PRO A 89 7.71 8.88 -4.71
N LEU A 90 7.91 7.93 -3.78
CA LEU A 90 8.83 8.09 -2.65
C LEU A 90 10.24 7.63 -2.99
N VAL A 91 10.37 6.54 -3.75
CA VAL A 91 11.66 5.96 -4.17
C VAL A 91 11.63 5.66 -5.64
N GLN A 92 12.67 6.09 -6.36
CA GLN A 92 12.82 5.85 -7.79
C GLN A 92 14.19 5.25 -8.10
N ASN A 93 14.18 4.18 -8.88
CA ASN A 93 15.36 3.50 -9.42
C ASN A 93 16.38 3.06 -8.37
N ALA A 94 15.93 2.69 -7.16
CA ALA A 94 16.84 2.21 -6.13
C ALA A 94 17.38 0.82 -6.51
N THR A 95 18.70 0.64 -6.42
CA THR A 95 19.32 -0.67 -6.66
C THR A 95 19.42 -1.43 -5.34
N LEU A 96 18.70 -2.53 -5.21
CA LEU A 96 18.64 -3.36 -4.02
C LEU A 96 19.09 -4.80 -4.33
N PRO A 97 19.56 -5.57 -3.33
CA PRO A 97 19.79 -7.00 -3.50
C PRO A 97 18.51 -7.71 -3.98
N ALA A 98 18.63 -8.57 -4.98
CA ALA A 98 17.52 -9.42 -5.40
C ALA A 98 17.22 -10.48 -4.33
N GLY A 99 15.96 -10.90 -4.24
CA GLY A 99 15.50 -11.94 -3.31
C GLY A 99 14.25 -11.57 -2.53
N GLU A 100 13.98 -12.35 -1.50
CA GLU A 100 12.80 -12.19 -0.63
C GLU A 100 13.02 -11.08 0.41
N TYR A 101 11.96 -10.33 0.69
CA TYR A 101 11.88 -9.30 1.72
C TYR A 101 10.72 -9.60 2.66
N ASN A 102 10.91 -9.33 3.95
CA ASN A 102 9.92 -9.63 5.00
C ASN A 102 8.99 -8.45 5.27
N TRP A 103 9.48 -7.22 5.14
CA TRP A 103 8.74 -6.00 5.42
C TRP A 103 9.36 -4.78 4.76
N VAL A 104 8.54 -3.75 4.59
CA VAL A 104 8.93 -2.37 4.28
C VAL A 104 8.47 -1.47 5.43
N ARG A 105 9.19 -0.39 5.69
CA ARG A 105 8.87 0.62 6.70
C ARG A 105 9.07 2.01 6.13
N LEU A 106 8.09 2.87 6.33
CA LEU A 106 8.19 4.30 6.03
C LEU A 106 8.61 5.05 7.29
N GLY A 107 9.71 5.79 7.21
CA GLY A 107 10.08 6.80 8.18
C GLY A 107 9.21 8.03 7.97
N VAL A 108 8.59 8.51 9.05
CA VAL A 108 7.76 9.73 9.03
C VAL A 108 8.21 10.65 10.16
N ALA A 109 8.19 11.96 9.90
CA ALA A 109 8.49 12.95 10.93
C ALA A 109 7.29 13.20 11.85
N ASP A 110 7.56 13.65 13.07
CA ASP A 110 6.56 13.92 14.10
C ASP A 110 6.00 15.34 13.96
N ASN A 111 5.40 15.61 12.80
CA ASN A 111 4.87 16.92 12.41
C ASN A 111 3.65 16.80 11.48
N ALA A 112 2.97 15.65 11.48
CA ALA A 112 1.78 15.47 10.68
C ALA A 112 0.65 16.38 11.19
N GLU A 113 -0.17 16.85 10.24
CA GLU A 113 -1.28 17.75 10.51
C GLU A 113 -2.49 17.39 9.66
N ILE A 114 -3.66 17.76 10.18
CA ILE A 114 -4.95 17.63 9.50
C ILE A 114 -5.63 18.99 9.48
N GLU A 115 -6.19 19.37 8.34
CA GLU A 115 -6.95 20.59 8.15
C GLU A 115 -8.43 20.24 8.04
N ILE A 116 -9.28 20.88 8.85
CA ILE A 116 -10.73 20.64 8.90
C ILE A 116 -11.43 21.99 8.97
N SER A 117 -12.31 22.25 7.99
CA SER A 117 -13.00 23.53 7.84
C SER A 117 -12.05 24.74 7.86
N GLY A 118 -10.86 24.59 7.25
CA GLY A 118 -9.79 25.59 7.21
C GLY A 118 -9.01 25.80 8.52
N ALA A 119 -9.26 25.01 9.57
CA ALA A 119 -8.47 25.02 10.80
C ALA A 119 -7.47 23.86 10.81
N ILE A 120 -6.21 24.15 11.19
CA ILE A 120 -5.13 23.15 11.23
C ILE A 120 -5.00 22.59 12.65
N TYR A 121 -4.99 21.27 12.74
CA TYR A 121 -4.83 20.51 13.98
C TYR A 121 -3.60 19.59 13.89
N PRO A 122 -2.84 19.41 14.98
CA PRO A 122 -1.84 18.35 15.06
C PRO A 122 -2.49 16.98 14.85
N LEU A 123 -1.84 16.15 14.04
CA LEU A 123 -2.24 14.77 13.79
C LEU A 123 -1.19 13.84 14.40
N GLU A 124 -1.45 13.34 15.61
CA GLU A 124 -0.50 12.47 16.31
C GLU A 124 -0.42 11.12 15.58
N ILE A 125 0.79 10.70 15.22
CA ILE A 125 1.03 9.34 14.69
C ILE A 125 1.60 8.48 15.82
N PRO A 126 0.81 7.63 16.49
CA PRO A 126 1.31 6.86 17.62
C PRO A 126 2.52 6.01 17.21
N SER A 127 3.60 6.10 17.98
CA SER A 127 4.84 5.32 17.79
C SER A 127 5.63 5.61 16.50
N SER A 128 5.30 6.67 15.73
CA SER A 128 6.04 7.06 14.52
C SER A 128 7.54 7.23 14.77
N ALA A 129 7.91 7.97 15.82
CA ALA A 129 9.29 8.26 16.20
C ALA A 129 10.10 7.02 16.64
N GLN A 130 9.43 5.91 16.99
CA GLN A 130 10.09 4.70 17.47
C GLN A 130 10.15 3.58 16.43
N SER A 131 9.12 3.45 15.58
CA SER A 131 8.99 2.29 14.69
C SER A 131 8.68 2.63 13.23
N GLY A 132 8.45 3.90 12.88
CA GLY A 132 7.90 4.29 11.58
C GLY A 132 6.57 3.58 11.27
N LEU A 133 6.13 3.66 10.01
CA LEU A 133 4.95 2.97 9.51
C LEU A 133 5.37 1.67 8.83
N LYS A 134 5.25 0.55 9.53
CA LYS A 134 5.77 -0.74 9.10
C LYS A 134 4.71 -1.62 8.47
N LEU A 135 4.93 -2.07 7.23
CA LEU A 135 4.10 -3.06 6.55
C LEU A 135 4.77 -4.43 6.62
N ASN A 136 4.19 -5.35 7.41
CA ASN A 136 4.70 -6.72 7.56
C ASN A 136 4.17 -7.64 6.45
N ARG A 137 4.40 -7.26 5.19
CA ARG A 137 4.03 -8.05 4.00
C ARG A 137 5.29 -8.43 3.25
N GLY A 138 5.46 -9.73 3.00
CA GLY A 138 6.58 -10.23 2.22
C GLY A 138 6.41 -9.92 0.73
N PHE A 139 7.53 -9.69 0.04
CA PHE A 139 7.59 -9.46 -1.41
C PHE A 139 8.94 -9.91 -1.95
N THR A 140 9.01 -10.13 -3.26
CA THR A 140 10.21 -10.63 -3.93
C THR A 140 10.71 -9.61 -4.94
N LEU A 141 12.02 -9.33 -4.92
CA LEU A 141 12.70 -8.58 -5.96
C LEU A 141 13.41 -9.54 -6.92
N ALA A 142 12.92 -9.62 -8.16
CA ALA A 142 13.50 -10.50 -9.18
C ALA A 142 14.87 -10.01 -9.65
N ALA A 143 15.85 -10.91 -9.75
CA ALA A 143 17.20 -10.58 -10.22
C ALA A 143 17.20 -9.93 -11.61
N GLY A 144 17.81 -8.75 -11.73
CA GLY A 144 17.83 -7.93 -12.95
C GLY A 144 16.48 -7.32 -13.33
N GLY A 145 15.43 -7.55 -12.54
CA GLY A 145 14.09 -7.02 -12.77
C GLY A 145 13.89 -5.60 -12.25
N VAL A 146 12.76 -5.03 -12.65
CA VAL A 146 12.22 -3.78 -12.09
C VAL A 146 10.95 -4.14 -11.33
N SER A 147 10.92 -3.84 -10.04
CA SER A 147 9.75 -4.00 -9.18
C SER A 147 9.26 -2.62 -8.76
N SER A 148 8.00 -2.32 -9.08
CA SER A 148 7.35 -1.06 -8.75
C SER A 148 6.17 -1.36 -7.87
N PHE A 149 6.17 -0.80 -6.67
CA PHE A 149 5.08 -0.97 -5.71
C PHE A 149 4.41 0.36 -5.41
N THR A 150 3.14 0.30 -5.07
CA THR A 150 2.39 1.43 -4.51
C THR A 150 1.89 1.05 -3.11
N ILE A 151 2.10 1.93 -2.14
CA ILE A 151 1.45 1.86 -0.82
C ILE A 151 0.19 2.71 -0.87
N ASP A 152 -0.93 2.06 -0.65
CA ASP A 152 -2.23 2.66 -0.42
C ASP A 152 -2.39 2.94 1.08
N PHE A 153 -2.52 4.22 1.39
CA PHE A 153 -2.82 4.74 2.72
C PHE A 153 -4.35 4.88 2.80
N ASP A 154 -5.02 4.14 3.66
CA ASP A 154 -6.47 4.31 3.77
C ASP A 154 -6.76 5.38 4.84
N LEU A 155 -6.81 6.66 4.46
CA LEU A 155 -7.03 7.73 5.44
C LEU A 155 -8.39 7.64 6.13
N ARG A 156 -9.44 7.15 5.47
CA ARG A 156 -10.74 6.94 6.11
C ARG A 156 -10.65 5.99 7.29
N LYS A 157 -9.88 4.92 7.14
CA LYS A 157 -9.62 3.98 8.25
C LYS A 157 -8.62 4.47 9.27
N SER A 158 -7.76 5.41 8.87
CA SER A 158 -6.56 5.75 9.65
C SER A 158 -6.72 6.99 10.50
N VAL A 159 -7.57 7.94 10.11
CA VAL A 159 -7.81 9.17 10.85
C VAL A 159 -8.86 8.91 11.91
N HIS A 160 -8.51 9.21 13.16
CA HIS A 160 -9.40 9.06 14.31
C HIS A 160 -9.48 10.36 15.07
N GLN A 161 -10.70 10.79 15.39
CA GLN A 161 -10.93 11.90 16.32
C GLN A 161 -11.07 11.35 17.75
N GLU A 162 -10.25 11.85 18.67
CA GLU A 162 -10.35 11.56 20.09
C GLU A 162 -10.97 12.77 20.84
N GLY A 163 -12.05 12.50 21.58
CA GLY A 163 -12.71 13.52 22.40
C GLY A 163 -13.24 14.70 21.57
N THR A 164 -12.90 15.93 21.97
CA THR A 164 -13.44 17.15 21.35
C THR A 164 -12.48 17.84 20.38
N GLY A 165 -11.40 17.19 19.93
CA GLY A 165 -10.51 17.81 18.93
C GLY A 165 -9.07 17.31 18.83
N ASP A 166 -8.70 16.24 19.52
CA ASP A 166 -7.39 15.62 19.28
C ASP A 166 -7.54 14.64 18.11
N TYR A 167 -6.60 14.64 17.16
CA TYR A 167 -6.63 13.74 16.01
C TYR A 167 -5.44 12.79 16.04
N LYS A 168 -5.69 11.52 15.73
CA LYS A 168 -4.67 10.49 15.61
C LYS A 168 -4.69 9.82 14.26
N LEU A 169 -3.51 9.53 13.75
CA LEU A 169 -3.30 8.73 12.55
C LEU A 169 -2.84 7.33 12.96
N ARG A 170 -3.74 6.35 12.92
CA ARG A 170 -3.42 4.93 13.10
C ARG A 170 -3.42 4.27 11.71
N PRO A 171 -2.26 4.22 11.04
CA PRO A 171 -2.21 3.94 9.62
C PRO A 171 -2.66 2.51 9.29
N THR A 172 -3.66 2.39 8.45
CA THR A 172 -4.03 1.18 7.71
C THR A 172 -3.39 1.27 6.33
N LEU A 173 -2.35 0.46 6.11
CA LEU A 173 -1.55 0.51 4.89
C LEU A 173 -1.62 -0.81 4.12
N ARG A 174 -1.74 -0.70 2.79
CA ARG A 174 -1.71 -1.84 1.88
C ARG A 174 -0.64 -1.58 0.81
N MET A 175 0.27 -2.53 0.62
CA MET A 175 1.21 -2.48 -0.51
C MET A 175 0.77 -3.43 -1.61
N VAL A 176 0.88 -2.96 -2.85
CA VAL A 176 0.61 -3.73 -4.07
C VAL A 176 1.78 -3.70 -5.05
N ASP A 177 1.91 -4.77 -5.83
CA ASP A 177 2.79 -4.82 -6.99
C ASP A 177 2.04 -4.23 -8.20
N ASN A 178 2.64 -3.23 -8.86
CA ASN A 178 2.00 -2.53 -9.97
C ASN A 178 1.82 -3.41 -11.22
N LEU A 179 2.44 -4.59 -11.27
CA LEU A 179 2.22 -5.59 -12.32
C LEU A 179 0.99 -6.48 -12.06
N GLU A 180 0.45 -6.48 -10.84
CA GLU A 180 -0.65 -7.36 -10.41
C GLU A 180 -1.96 -6.61 -10.14
N VAL A 181 -2.01 -5.33 -10.52
CA VAL A 181 -3.15 -4.44 -10.24
C VAL A 181 -3.79 -3.89 -11.50
N GLY A 182 -5.09 -3.60 -11.42
CA GLY A 182 -5.84 -2.78 -12.35
C GLY A 182 -6.50 -1.60 -11.63
N SER A 183 -7.49 -1.00 -12.29
CA SER A 183 -8.37 0.02 -11.71
C SER A 183 -9.83 -0.38 -11.82
N ILE A 184 -10.64 0.25 -10.98
CA ILE A 184 -12.10 0.29 -11.13
C ILE A 184 -12.48 1.75 -11.27
N SER A 185 -13.24 2.09 -12.30
CA SER A 185 -13.86 3.41 -12.42
C SER A 185 -15.33 3.25 -12.73
N GLY A 186 -16.14 4.23 -12.35
CA GLY A 186 -17.57 4.07 -12.50
C GLY A 186 -18.38 5.29 -12.15
N THR A 187 -19.69 5.14 -12.32
CA THR A 187 -20.66 6.18 -12.02
C THR A 187 -21.71 5.73 -11.01
N VAL A 188 -22.22 6.69 -10.24
CA VAL A 188 -23.39 6.53 -9.38
C VAL A 188 -24.56 7.32 -9.98
N ALA A 189 -25.76 6.75 -9.97
CA ALA A 189 -26.96 7.41 -10.46
C ALA A 189 -27.25 8.70 -9.65
N GLU A 190 -27.42 9.82 -10.36
CA GLU A 190 -27.73 11.14 -9.77
C GLU A 190 -28.96 11.11 -8.86
N SER A 191 -29.97 10.30 -9.19
CA SER A 191 -31.19 10.17 -8.40
C SER A 191 -30.98 9.61 -6.99
N TRP A 192 -29.86 8.90 -6.75
CA TRP A 192 -29.53 8.40 -5.41
C TRP A 192 -28.79 9.43 -4.58
N ILE A 193 -27.96 10.25 -5.22
CA ILE A 193 -27.24 11.33 -4.56
C ILE A 193 -28.20 12.48 -4.23
N THR A 194 -29.08 12.85 -5.17
CA THR A 194 -30.04 13.95 -4.98
C THR A 194 -31.30 13.56 -4.19
N ASP A 195 -31.35 12.33 -3.65
CA ASP A 195 -32.45 11.88 -2.82
C ASP A 195 -32.51 12.69 -1.52
N VAL A 196 -33.72 13.04 -1.07
CA VAL A 196 -33.92 13.85 0.14
C VAL A 196 -33.52 13.10 1.42
N GLU A 197 -33.51 11.76 1.39
CA GLU A 197 -33.08 10.94 2.51
C GLU A 197 -31.56 10.74 2.54
N CYS A 198 -30.83 11.27 1.54
CA CYS A 198 -29.40 11.10 1.42
C CYS A 198 -28.64 12.09 2.30
N ASN A 199 -27.78 11.60 3.19
CA ASN A 199 -27.07 12.42 4.17
C ASN A 199 -25.78 13.06 3.62
N ASN A 200 -25.92 13.92 2.62
CA ASN A 200 -24.80 14.42 1.82
C ASN A 200 -24.50 15.93 1.98
N GLY A 201 -24.91 16.52 3.10
CA GLY A 201 -24.57 17.89 3.48
C GLY A 201 -25.33 19.00 2.76
N ASP A 202 -26.55 18.73 2.28
CA ASP A 202 -27.45 19.62 1.52
C ASP A 202 -26.90 20.14 0.17
N ASN A 203 -25.61 19.90 -0.13
CA ASN A 203 -24.93 20.33 -1.35
C ASN A 203 -24.59 19.19 -2.31
N ASN A 204 -24.89 17.94 -1.95
CA ASN A 204 -24.55 16.74 -2.72
C ASN A 204 -23.05 16.48 -2.93
N ASP A 205 -22.18 17.16 -2.19
CA ASP A 205 -20.73 17.09 -2.36
C ASP A 205 -20.02 16.38 -1.19
N THR A 206 -20.75 16.01 -0.14
CA THR A 206 -20.17 15.36 1.05
C THR A 206 -20.87 14.03 1.34
N GLY A 207 -20.23 13.12 2.08
CA GLY A 207 -20.83 11.86 2.54
C GLY A 207 -21.07 10.78 1.47
N ASN A 208 -20.92 11.11 0.18
CA ASN A 208 -21.10 10.16 -0.93
C ASN A 208 -19.83 9.35 -1.19
N ALA A 209 -19.89 8.03 -1.02
CA ALA A 209 -18.74 7.16 -1.27
C ALA A 209 -19.14 5.76 -1.74
N VAL A 210 -18.22 5.11 -2.43
CA VAL A 210 -18.28 3.69 -2.79
C VAL A 210 -17.27 2.92 -1.96
N TYR A 211 -17.71 1.79 -1.43
CA TYR A 211 -16.94 0.89 -0.57
C TYR A 211 -16.62 -0.36 -1.39
N LEU A 212 -15.34 -0.73 -1.44
CA LEU A 212 -14.85 -1.89 -2.18
C LEU A 212 -14.54 -3.02 -1.21
N PHE A 213 -15.20 -4.16 -1.34
CA PHE A 213 -15.00 -5.34 -0.51
C PHE A 213 -14.36 -6.46 -1.32
N ALA A 214 -13.45 -7.21 -0.71
CA ALA A 214 -12.80 -8.33 -1.36
C ALA A 214 -13.75 -9.53 -1.52
N GLY A 215 -13.77 -10.13 -2.72
CA GLY A 215 -14.64 -11.23 -3.08
C GLY A 215 -15.94 -10.77 -3.73
N ALA A 216 -16.51 -11.63 -4.58
CA ALA A 216 -17.88 -11.47 -5.06
C ALA A 216 -18.89 -11.83 -3.98
N ASP A 217 -20.05 -11.16 -4.00
CA ASP A 217 -21.15 -11.36 -3.05
C ASP A 217 -20.72 -11.20 -1.57
N ALA A 218 -19.75 -10.31 -1.33
CA ALA A 218 -19.26 -10.03 0.01
C ALA A 218 -20.35 -9.34 0.85
N GLU A 219 -20.33 -9.59 2.15
CA GLU A 219 -21.15 -8.85 3.11
C GLU A 219 -20.65 -7.40 3.18
N VAL A 220 -21.56 -6.46 2.97
CA VAL A 220 -21.24 -5.03 3.05
C VAL A 220 -21.36 -4.56 4.50
N ALA A 221 -20.38 -3.79 4.94
CA ALA A 221 -20.30 -3.27 6.29
C ALA A 221 -19.63 -1.88 6.29
N ASP A 222 -19.87 -1.16 7.37
CA ASP A 222 -19.14 0.03 7.77
C ASP A 222 -17.65 -0.29 8.05
N ILE A 223 -16.86 0.75 8.30
CA ILE A 223 -15.49 0.59 8.76
C ILE A 223 -15.50 0.57 10.28
N SER A 224 -15.10 -0.54 10.88
CA SER A 224 -15.06 -0.67 12.34
C SER A 224 -13.82 -1.38 12.87
N GLY A 225 -12.84 -1.65 12.00
CA GLY A 225 -11.69 -2.50 12.30
C GLY A 225 -12.01 -3.99 12.28
N ALA A 226 -13.13 -4.37 11.66
CA ALA A 226 -13.56 -5.75 11.50
C ALA A 226 -12.87 -6.43 10.31
N ALA A 227 -12.89 -7.77 10.29
CA ALA A 227 -12.38 -8.53 9.15
C ALA A 227 -13.24 -8.37 7.88
N THR A 228 -14.45 -7.85 8.04
CA THR A 228 -15.43 -7.56 6.97
C THR A 228 -15.33 -6.14 6.44
N ASP A 229 -14.45 -5.30 6.99
CA ASP A 229 -14.29 -3.94 6.51
C ASP A 229 -13.98 -3.89 4.99
N PRO A 230 -14.39 -2.84 4.28
CA PRO A 230 -13.97 -2.63 2.88
C PRO A 230 -12.45 -2.62 2.77
N ILE A 231 -11.88 -3.07 1.66
CA ILE A 231 -10.44 -3.00 1.42
C ILE A 231 -9.97 -1.62 0.94
N ALA A 232 -10.90 -0.79 0.46
CA ALA A 232 -10.68 0.58 0.03
C ALA A 232 -12.02 1.32 -0.05
N THR A 233 -11.99 2.64 0.02
CA THR A 233 -13.14 3.52 -0.25
C THR A 233 -12.79 4.56 -1.31
N ALA A 234 -13.79 5.06 -2.02
CA ALA A 234 -13.64 6.13 -2.99
C ALA A 234 -14.79 7.13 -2.84
N SER A 235 -14.48 8.42 -2.73
CA SER A 235 -15.50 9.47 -2.73
C SER A 235 -16.11 9.58 -4.12
N VAL A 236 -17.40 9.87 -4.13
CA VAL A 236 -18.19 10.06 -5.34
C VAL A 236 -18.32 11.55 -5.60
N ASN A 237 -17.76 12.02 -6.70
CA ASN A 237 -17.65 13.45 -7.00
C ASN A 237 -18.33 13.79 -8.32
N TRP A 238 -18.92 14.98 -8.41
CA TRP A 238 -19.49 15.47 -9.66
C TRP A 238 -18.40 15.82 -10.67
N ASN A 239 -18.40 15.14 -11.82
CA ASN A 239 -17.59 15.51 -12.97
C ASN A 239 -18.42 16.35 -13.95
N SER A 240 -18.16 17.66 -13.95
CA SER A 240 -18.87 18.61 -14.84
C SER A 240 -18.64 18.37 -16.33
N ASN A 241 -17.52 17.76 -16.72
CA ASN A 241 -17.24 17.44 -18.12
C ASN A 241 -18.04 16.22 -18.60
N ALA A 242 -18.15 15.20 -17.74
CA ALA A 242 -18.91 13.98 -18.03
C ALA A 242 -20.41 14.13 -17.73
N SER A 243 -20.79 15.16 -16.96
CA SER A 243 -22.15 15.32 -16.41
C SER A 243 -22.60 14.09 -15.63
N ALA A 244 -21.72 13.56 -14.80
CA ALA A 244 -21.94 12.34 -14.03
C ALA A 244 -21.23 12.42 -12.68
N TYR A 245 -21.79 11.71 -11.70
CA TYR A 245 -21.11 11.44 -10.44
C TYR A 245 -20.20 10.23 -10.60
N GLU A 246 -18.91 10.43 -10.40
CA GLU A 246 -17.86 9.45 -10.68
C GLU A 246 -17.11 9.05 -9.41
N PHE A 247 -16.62 7.81 -9.42
CA PHE A 247 -15.69 7.30 -8.42
C PHE A 247 -14.58 6.50 -9.12
N GLY A 248 -13.47 6.29 -8.41
CA GLY A 248 -12.36 5.51 -8.92
C GLY A 248 -11.50 4.89 -7.83
N PHE A 249 -11.11 3.65 -8.06
CA PHE A 249 -10.12 2.92 -7.28
C PHE A 249 -8.94 2.60 -8.20
N GLY A 250 -7.76 3.10 -7.86
CA GLY A 250 -6.51 2.65 -8.48
C GLY A 250 -5.88 1.53 -7.69
N PHE A 251 -4.86 0.90 -8.27
CA PHE A 251 -4.01 -0.06 -7.57
C PHE A 251 -4.79 -1.22 -6.89
N VAL A 252 -5.87 -1.66 -7.54
CA VAL A 252 -6.71 -2.77 -7.08
C VAL A 252 -6.12 -4.06 -7.60
N ALA A 253 -5.80 -5.01 -6.71
CA ALA A 253 -5.26 -6.30 -7.14
C ALA A 253 -6.22 -7.03 -8.09
N ALA A 254 -5.69 -7.85 -8.99
CA ALA A 254 -6.55 -8.69 -9.81
C ALA A 254 -7.37 -9.66 -8.93
N GLY A 255 -8.67 -9.77 -9.19
CA GLY A 255 -9.59 -10.55 -8.37
C GLY A 255 -11.05 -10.15 -8.54
N ASP A 256 -11.92 -10.82 -7.80
CA ASP A 256 -13.35 -10.51 -7.73
C ASP A 256 -13.65 -9.65 -6.50
N TYR A 257 -14.58 -8.73 -6.66
CA TYR A 257 -14.90 -7.69 -5.69
C TYR A 257 -16.40 -7.41 -5.64
N THR A 258 -16.84 -6.86 -4.52
CA THR A 258 -18.18 -6.33 -4.30
C THR A 258 -18.08 -4.84 -4.01
N LEU A 259 -18.92 -4.04 -4.66
CA LEU A 259 -18.99 -2.59 -4.50
C LEU A 259 -20.35 -2.22 -3.95
N ALA A 260 -20.38 -1.30 -2.98
CA ALA A 260 -21.63 -0.69 -2.54
C ALA A 260 -21.45 0.81 -2.33
N PHE A 261 -22.38 1.58 -2.88
CA PHE A 261 -22.53 3.00 -2.59
C PHE A 261 -23.24 3.22 -1.25
N THR A 262 -22.79 4.22 -0.51
CA THR A 262 -23.48 4.83 0.63
C THR A 262 -23.38 6.35 0.52
N CYS A 263 -24.39 7.06 0.99
CA CYS A 263 -24.27 8.50 1.26
C CYS A 263 -24.23 8.86 2.74
N ASP A 264 -24.06 7.86 3.60
CA ASP A 264 -23.83 8.02 5.03
C ASP A 264 -22.32 8.00 5.37
N ALA A 265 -21.41 8.12 4.41
CA ALA A 265 -19.97 7.95 4.67
C ALA A 265 -19.42 8.94 5.70
N ILE A 266 -20.05 10.11 5.85
CA ILE A 266 -19.68 11.10 6.87
C ILE A 266 -20.01 10.63 8.30
N LEU A 267 -20.88 9.63 8.45
CA LEU A 267 -21.27 9.03 9.72
C LEU A 267 -20.40 7.81 10.09
N ASP A 268 -19.53 7.35 9.18
CA ASP A 268 -18.69 6.18 9.39
C ASP A 268 -17.49 6.55 10.29
N ASP A 269 -17.56 6.16 11.57
CA ASP A 269 -16.45 6.31 12.51
C ASP A 269 -15.65 5.01 12.59
N PRO A 270 -14.38 5.00 12.12
CA PRO A 270 -13.55 3.81 12.07
C PRO A 270 -13.25 3.18 13.45
N MET A 271 -13.66 3.82 14.55
CA MET A 271 -13.49 3.33 15.92
C MET A 271 -14.68 2.55 16.48
N VAL A 272 -15.85 2.61 15.84
CA VAL A 272 -17.08 2.00 16.36
C VAL A 272 -17.82 1.26 15.24
N VAL A 273 -18.89 0.56 15.60
CA VAL A 273 -19.78 -0.07 14.62
C VAL A 273 -20.95 0.87 14.39
N ASP A 274 -21.11 1.31 13.16
CA ASP A 274 -22.15 2.22 12.71
C ASP A 274 -23.18 1.52 11.82
N VAL A 275 -24.37 2.11 11.73
CA VAL A 275 -25.41 1.63 10.83
C VAL A 275 -25.46 2.56 9.63
N LEU A 276 -24.87 2.12 8.51
CA LEU A 276 -24.86 2.85 7.25
C LEU A 276 -25.87 2.26 6.26
N ALA A 277 -26.57 3.11 5.52
CA ALA A 277 -27.44 2.68 4.43
C ALA A 277 -26.62 2.41 3.16
N PHE A 278 -26.35 1.14 2.89
CA PHE A 278 -25.74 0.73 1.62
C PHE A 278 -26.80 0.46 0.55
N SER A 279 -26.44 0.81 -0.67
CA SER A 279 -27.11 0.35 -1.88
C SER A 279 -27.04 -1.17 -2.07
N ILE A 280 -27.83 -1.68 -3.02
CA ILE A 280 -27.71 -3.07 -3.49
C ILE A 280 -26.27 -3.26 -4.04
N PRO A 281 -25.51 -4.25 -3.53
CA PRO A 281 -24.13 -4.44 -3.95
C PRO A 281 -24.01 -4.86 -5.43
N VAL A 282 -22.92 -4.44 -6.05
CA VAL A 282 -22.56 -4.77 -7.45
C VAL A 282 -21.22 -5.50 -7.46
N ASN A 283 -21.14 -6.63 -8.16
CA ASN A 283 -19.89 -7.36 -8.32
C ASN A 283 -19.04 -6.80 -9.47
N ALA A 284 -17.73 -6.83 -9.32
CA ALA A 284 -16.76 -6.50 -10.36
C ALA A 284 -15.60 -7.49 -10.36
N SER A 285 -15.01 -7.75 -11.53
CA SER A 285 -13.82 -8.59 -11.67
C SER A 285 -12.69 -7.76 -12.27
N VAL A 286 -11.63 -7.55 -11.49
CA VAL A 286 -10.46 -6.76 -11.88
C VAL A 286 -9.41 -7.66 -12.51
N SER A 287 -8.86 -7.22 -13.64
CA SER A 287 -7.67 -7.81 -14.27
C SER A 287 -6.49 -6.85 -14.15
N ALA A 288 -5.28 -7.39 -14.06
CA ALA A 288 -4.08 -6.56 -14.06
C ALA A 288 -3.97 -5.73 -15.36
N ASP A 289 -3.51 -4.49 -15.23
CA ASP A 289 -3.35 -3.52 -16.33
C ASP A 289 -4.66 -3.21 -17.11
N ALA A 290 -5.82 -3.40 -16.46
CA ALA A 290 -7.12 -3.11 -17.02
C ALA A 290 -7.93 -2.16 -16.14
N ASP A 291 -8.80 -1.37 -16.77
CA ASP A 291 -9.79 -0.54 -16.09
C ASP A 291 -11.17 -1.20 -16.17
N THR A 292 -11.75 -1.47 -15.01
CA THR A 292 -13.05 -2.13 -14.86
C THR A 292 -14.13 -1.08 -14.68
N GLN A 293 -15.06 -1.01 -15.63
CA GLN A 293 -16.15 -0.03 -15.62
C GLN A 293 -17.35 -0.54 -14.84
N VAL A 294 -17.84 0.23 -13.86
CA VAL A 294 -18.97 -0.13 -12.99
C VAL A 294 -20.03 0.97 -13.00
N GLN A 295 -21.31 0.59 -13.00
CA GLN A 295 -22.43 1.53 -12.84
C GLN A 295 -23.27 1.11 -11.63
N ILE A 296 -23.51 2.05 -10.72
CA ILE A 296 -24.29 1.83 -9.50
C ILE A 296 -25.59 2.63 -9.58
N GLY A 297 -26.71 2.00 -9.24
CA GLY A 297 -28.03 2.65 -9.20
C GLY A 297 -28.74 2.77 -10.55
N VAL A 298 -28.23 2.11 -11.60
CA VAL A 298 -28.93 1.98 -12.88
C VAL A 298 -29.80 0.71 -12.86
N PRO A 299 -31.10 0.77 -13.22
CA PRO A 299 -31.91 -0.44 -13.35
C PRO A 299 -31.29 -1.39 -14.37
N VAL A 300 -31.11 -2.65 -14.00
CA VAL A 300 -30.74 -3.71 -14.95
C VAL A 300 -31.83 -3.76 -16.02
N GLN A 301 -31.48 -3.47 -17.28
CA GLN A 301 -32.41 -3.58 -18.41
C GLN A 301 -32.67 -5.04 -18.79
#